data_AF-A0A2D4NW50-F1
#
_entry.id   AF-A0A2D4NW50-F1
#
_cell.length_a   1.000
_cell.length_b   1.000
_cell.length_c   1.000
_cell.angle_alpha   90.00
_cell.angle_beta   90.00
_cell.angle_gamma   90.00
#
_symmetry.space_group_name_H-M   'P 1'
#
loop_
_entity.id
_entity.type
_entity.pdbx_description
1 polymer ?
#
loop_
_entity_poly.entity_id
_entity_poly.type
_entity_poly.pdbx_seq_one_letter_code
_entity_poly.pdbx_strand_id
1 'polypeptide(L)'
;MLSTDGVVLGLDLSGNPKAGHGQDFLESLLEAKKAGLKLTLHLSETPKQEEETRLLLGLCPDRIGHGTFLQTSESAARDLVELVRRNRTPLELCLTSNLKAETVPSKAQHHFGFWYRLGHPVVLCVRCFGFSWGRGAEKDPSLN
;
A
#
# COMPACT_ATOMS: atom_id res chain seq x y z
N MET A 1 10.74 -27.78 -2.17
CA MET A 1 10.77 -26.30 -2.08
C MET A 1 11.50 -25.81 -3.31
N LEU A 2 10.84 -25.04 -4.19
CA LEU A 2 11.52 -24.38 -5.30
C LEU A 2 12.39 -23.28 -4.69
N SER A 3 13.70 -23.53 -4.53
CA SER A 3 14.68 -22.54 -4.07
C SER A 3 14.90 -21.54 -5.20
N THR A 4 14.66 -20.25 -4.95
CA THR A 4 15.02 -19.18 -5.89
C THR A 4 16.46 -18.71 -5.70
N ASP A 5 17.29 -19.48 -4.98
CA ASP A 5 18.65 -19.13 -4.55
C ASP A 5 18.74 -17.74 -3.90
N GLY A 6 17.64 -17.33 -3.24
CA GLY A 6 17.53 -16.03 -2.57
C GLY A 6 17.22 -14.85 -3.49
N VAL A 7 16.97 -15.08 -4.78
CA VAL A 7 16.60 -14.01 -5.75
C VAL A 7 15.21 -13.46 -5.44
N VAL A 8 14.25 -14.32 -5.07
CA VAL A 8 12.89 -13.92 -4.70
C VAL A 8 12.73 -14.07 -3.19
N LEU A 9 12.59 -12.93 -2.51
CA LEU A 9 12.47 -12.86 -1.05
C LEU A 9 11.01 -12.69 -0.57
N GLY A 10 10.11 -12.31 -1.48
CA GLY A 10 8.74 -11.98 -1.11
C GLY A 10 7.84 -11.74 -2.30
N LEU A 11 6.55 -11.60 -2.00
CA LEU A 11 5.50 -11.22 -2.94
C LEU A 11 4.96 -9.83 -2.60
N ASP A 12 4.64 -9.08 -3.65
CA ASP A 12 3.94 -7.80 -3.59
C ASP A 12 2.56 -7.94 -4.25
N LEU A 13 1.51 -7.50 -3.56
CA LEU A 13 0.20 -7.28 -4.17
C LEU A 13 0.02 -5.79 -4.44
N SER A 14 -0.04 -5.43 -5.72
CA SER A 14 -0.22 -4.06 -6.21
C SER A 14 -1.09 -4.04 -7.46
N GLY A 15 -1.47 -2.85 -7.92
CA GLY A 15 -2.27 -2.67 -9.13
C GLY A 15 -3.47 -1.74 -8.92
N ASN A 16 -4.48 -1.88 -9.78
CA ASN A 16 -5.72 -1.11 -9.63
C ASN A 16 -6.63 -1.80 -8.59
N PRO A 17 -6.92 -1.17 -7.44
CA PRO A 17 -7.77 -1.77 -6.40
C PRO A 17 -9.23 -1.96 -6.85
N LYS A 18 -9.63 -1.40 -7.99
CA LYS A 18 -10.98 -1.58 -8.56
C LYS A 18 -11.07 -2.69 -9.62
N ALA A 19 -9.95 -3.33 -9.97
CA ALA A 19 -9.91 -4.38 -11.00
C ALA A 19 -10.34 -5.77 -10.49
N GLY A 20 -10.44 -5.94 -9.17
CA GLY A 20 -10.82 -7.19 -8.50
C GLY A 20 -10.89 -6.98 -6.99
N HIS A 21 -11.02 -8.06 -6.22
CA HIS A 21 -11.07 -8.01 -4.75
C HIS A 21 -9.81 -8.67 -4.19
N GLY A 22 -9.23 -8.11 -3.12
CA GLY A 22 -8.05 -8.75 -2.51
C GLY A 22 -8.38 -10.10 -1.87
N GLN A 23 -9.67 -10.35 -1.59
CA GLN A 23 -10.16 -11.67 -1.18
C GLN A 23 -9.76 -12.79 -2.15
N ASP A 24 -9.75 -12.48 -3.46
CA ASP A 24 -9.45 -13.44 -4.52
C ASP A 24 -7.99 -13.94 -4.44
N PHE A 25 -7.11 -13.20 -3.77
CA PHE A 25 -5.69 -13.49 -3.64
C PHE A 25 -5.29 -14.07 -2.27
N LEU A 26 -6.22 -14.18 -1.31
CA LEU A 26 -5.90 -14.61 0.05
C LEU A 26 -5.25 -15.99 0.10
N GLU A 27 -5.77 -16.94 -0.67
CA GLU A 27 -5.22 -18.29 -0.72
C GLU A 27 -3.76 -18.27 -1.20
N SER A 28 -3.48 -17.60 -2.31
CA SER A 28 -2.13 -17.49 -2.87
C SER A 28 -1.16 -16.77 -1.91
N LEU A 29 -1.61 -15.69 -1.26
CA LEU A 29 -0.79 -14.96 -0.28
C LEU A 29 -0.51 -15.79 0.97
N LEU A 30 -1.48 -16.56 1.45
CA LEU A 30 -1.29 -17.48 2.57
C LEU A 30 -0.31 -18.59 2.23
N GLU A 31 -0.41 -19.20 1.05
CA GLU A 31 0.54 -20.22 0.59
C GLU A 31 1.96 -19.65 0.45
N ALA A 32 2.10 -18.44 -0.08
CA ALA A 32 3.39 -17.76 -0.14
C ALA A 32 4.01 -17.56 1.26
N LYS A 33 3.19 -17.13 2.22
CA LYS A 33 3.63 -16.95 3.60
C LYS A 33 4.02 -18.28 4.26
N LYS A 34 3.25 -19.36 4.03
CA LYS A 34 3.59 -20.72 4.48
C LYS A 34 4.89 -21.24 3.85
N ALA A 35 5.16 -20.84 2.61
CA ALA A 35 6.42 -21.13 1.93
C ALA A 35 7.62 -20.29 2.43
N GLY A 36 7.39 -19.37 3.38
CA GLY A 36 8.44 -18.53 3.98
C GLY A 36 8.72 -17.22 3.23
N LEU A 37 7.93 -16.88 2.21
CA LEU A 37 8.05 -15.62 1.50
C LEU A 37 7.52 -14.45 2.34
N LYS A 38 8.21 -13.32 2.26
CA LYS A 38 7.75 -12.06 2.84
C LYS A 38 6.61 -11.46 2.04
N LEU A 39 5.68 -10.80 2.71
CA LEU A 39 4.56 -10.13 2.04
C LEU A 39 4.66 -8.62 2.17
N THR A 40 4.56 -7.93 1.04
CA THR A 40 4.26 -6.50 1.00
C THR A 40 2.93 -6.30 0.27
N LEU A 41 2.06 -5.45 0.81
CA LEU A 41 0.73 -5.21 0.22
C LEU A 41 0.54 -3.71 0.05
N HIS A 42 0.15 -3.29 -1.14
CA HIS A 42 -0.25 -1.92 -1.42
C HIS A 42 -1.67 -1.71 -0.93
N LEU A 43 -1.83 -0.92 0.14
CA LEU A 43 -3.10 -0.74 0.83
C LEU A 43 -3.45 0.74 0.92
N SER A 44 -4.74 1.05 0.90
CA SER A 44 -5.25 2.42 1.09
C SER A 44 -4.54 3.45 0.19
N GLU A 45 -4.29 3.11 -1.08
CA GLU A 45 -3.77 4.03 -2.10
C GLU A 45 -4.82 5.02 -2.60
N THR A 46 -6.09 4.64 -2.52
CA THR A 46 -7.26 5.46 -2.89
C THR A 46 -8.23 5.55 -1.71
N PRO A 47 -9.12 6.56 -1.68
CA PRO A 47 -10.16 6.66 -0.66
C PRO A 47 -11.12 5.46 -0.66
N LYS A 48 -11.81 5.24 0.46
CA LYS A 48 -12.89 4.23 0.61
C LYS A 48 -12.42 2.79 0.36
N GLN A 49 -11.34 2.41 1.01
CA GLN A 49 -10.70 1.09 0.91
C GLN A 49 -10.59 0.40 2.27
N GLU A 50 -11.40 0.81 3.25
CA GLU A 50 -11.27 0.41 4.65
C GLU A 50 -11.56 -1.07 4.84
N GLU A 51 -12.55 -1.63 4.14
CA GLU A 51 -12.91 -3.05 4.21
C GLU A 51 -11.79 -3.93 3.63
N GLU A 52 -11.36 -3.65 2.41
CA GLU A 52 -10.25 -4.34 1.74
C GLU A 52 -8.96 -4.24 2.55
N THR A 53 -8.66 -3.05 3.09
CA THR A 53 -7.50 -2.83 3.95
C THR A 53 -7.59 -3.68 5.22
N ARG A 54 -8.75 -3.78 5.88
CA ARG A 54 -8.91 -4.64 7.07
C ARG A 54 -8.70 -6.11 6.73
N LEU A 55 -9.29 -6.57 5.63
CA LEU A 55 -9.18 -7.95 5.17
C LEU A 55 -7.70 -8.33 4.95
N LEU A 56 -6.98 -7.51 4.18
CA LEU A 56 -5.59 -7.76 3.83
C LEU A 56 -4.62 -7.56 5.01
N LEU A 57 -4.90 -6.64 5.93
CA LEU A 57 -4.13 -6.53 7.18
C LEU A 57 -4.30 -7.76 8.08
N GLY A 58 -5.40 -8.50 7.96
CA GLY A 58 -5.61 -9.78 8.63
C GLY A 58 -4.54 -10.83 8.28
N LEU A 59 -3.92 -10.72 7.10
CA LEU A 59 -2.79 -11.58 6.70
C LEU A 59 -1.48 -11.25 7.44
N CYS A 60 -1.45 -10.13 8.18
CA CYS A 60 -0.26 -9.59 8.84
C CYS A 60 0.91 -9.44 7.86
N PRO A 61 0.81 -8.53 6.87
CA PRO A 61 1.90 -8.30 5.92
C PRO A 61 3.16 -7.79 6.62
N ASP A 62 4.32 -8.10 6.05
CA ASP A 62 5.61 -7.66 6.60
C ASP A 62 5.86 -6.18 6.32
N ARG A 63 5.31 -5.62 5.24
CA ARG A 63 5.37 -4.19 4.88
C ARG A 63 4.08 -3.73 4.19
N ILE A 64 3.80 -2.43 4.24
CA ILE A 64 2.66 -1.82 3.56
C ILE A 64 3.14 -0.78 2.55
N GLY A 65 2.72 -0.92 1.30
CA GLY A 65 2.94 0.05 0.23
C GLY A 65 2.03 1.26 0.38
N HIS A 66 2.62 2.45 0.41
CA HIS A 66 2.02 3.78 0.59
C HIS A 66 1.20 3.99 1.87
N GLY A 67 0.04 3.35 2.00
CA GLY A 67 -0.89 3.64 3.10
C GLY A 67 -1.39 5.09 3.14
N THR A 68 -1.49 5.75 1.98
CA THR A 68 -1.77 7.20 1.87
C THR A 68 -3.06 7.59 2.60
N PHE A 69 -4.11 6.78 2.42
CA PHE A 69 -5.44 7.01 2.98
C PHE A 69 -5.71 6.19 4.24
N LEU A 70 -4.69 5.61 4.88
CA LEU A 70 -4.87 4.93 6.18
C LEU A 70 -5.35 5.89 7.28
N GLN A 71 -4.93 7.16 7.20
CA GLN A 71 -5.16 8.19 8.22
C GLN A 71 -6.28 9.18 7.84
N THR A 72 -7.34 8.74 7.18
CA THR A 72 -8.47 9.63 6.88
C THR A 72 -9.22 10.00 8.17
N SER A 73 -9.95 11.12 8.13
CA SER A 73 -10.67 11.66 9.29
C SER A 73 -11.91 10.85 9.71
N GLU A 74 -12.21 9.75 9.03
CA GLU A 74 -13.35 8.89 9.35
C GLU A 74 -13.05 7.99 10.55
N SER A 75 -14.06 7.69 11.36
CA SER A 75 -13.92 6.82 12.53
C SER A 75 -13.35 5.45 12.18
N ALA A 76 -13.72 4.91 11.02
CA ALA A 76 -13.24 3.64 10.48
C ALA A 76 -11.71 3.59 10.28
N ALA A 77 -11.09 4.73 9.95
CA ALA A 77 -9.65 4.82 9.73
C ALA A 77 -8.85 4.82 11.05
N ARG A 78 -9.45 5.23 12.18
CA ARG A 78 -8.76 5.19 13.48
C ARG A 78 -8.39 3.77 13.90
N ASP A 79 -9.30 2.81 13.71
CA ASP A 79 -9.05 1.41 14.05
C ASP A 79 -7.95 0.81 13.15
N LEU A 80 -7.92 1.20 11.87
CA LEU A 80 -6.89 0.79 10.93
C LEU A 80 -5.51 1.34 11.29
N VAL A 81 -5.43 2.62 11.65
CA VAL A 81 -4.20 3.23 12.14
C VAL A 81 -3.70 2.49 13.38
N GLU A 82 -4.57 2.21 14.34
CA GLU A 82 -4.16 1.52 15.56
C GLU A 82 -3.72 0.07 15.29
N LEU A 83 -4.39 -0.63 14.38
CA LEU A 83 -3.99 -1.97 13.96
C LEU A 83 -2.58 -1.97 13.35
N VAL A 84 -2.29 -1.04 12.44
CA VAL A 84 -0.97 -0.88 11.82
C VAL A 84 0.08 -0.51 12.87
N ARG A 85 -0.23 0.40 13.79
CA ARG A 85 0.68 0.80 14.88
C ARG A 85 1.00 -0.35 15.81
N ARG A 86 0.00 -1.09 16.26
CA ARG A 86 0.16 -2.24 17.16
C ARG A 86 1.05 -3.31 16.54
N ASN A 87 0.85 -3.59 15.25
CA ASN A 87 1.64 -4.59 14.53
C ASN A 87 3.03 -4.08 14.14
N ARG A 88 3.28 -2.77 14.29
CA ARG A 88 4.51 -2.09 13.88
C ARG A 88 4.92 -2.39 12.43
N THR A 89 3.95 -2.60 11.54
CA THR A 89 4.20 -2.91 10.14
C THR A 89 4.81 -1.69 9.43
N PRO A 90 6.04 -1.75 8.90
CA PRO A 90 6.68 -0.63 8.21
C PRO A 90 5.88 -0.14 7.01
N LEU A 91 5.82 1.18 6.84
CA LEU A 91 5.20 1.82 5.69
C LEU A 91 6.24 2.27 4.66
N GLU A 92 6.04 1.91 3.40
CA GLU A 92 6.85 2.34 2.26
C GLU A 92 6.24 3.59 1.63
N LEU A 93 6.79 4.77 1.93
CA LEU A 93 6.20 6.06 1.60
C LEU A 93 6.86 6.70 0.38
N CYS A 94 6.05 7.11 -0.60
CA CYS A 94 6.51 7.59 -1.91
C CYS A 94 6.22 9.10 -2.11
N LEU A 95 6.98 9.97 -1.43
CA LEU A 95 6.72 11.42 -1.33
C LEU A 95 6.43 12.11 -2.68
N THR A 96 7.34 11.99 -3.65
CA THR A 96 7.23 12.68 -4.95
C THR A 96 6.11 12.11 -5.81
N SER A 97 5.84 10.81 -5.69
CA SER A 97 4.73 10.14 -6.39
C SER A 97 3.39 10.62 -5.86
N ASN A 98 3.23 10.72 -4.54
CA ASN A 98 1.96 11.12 -3.93
C ASN A 98 1.59 12.57 -4.29
N LEU A 99 2.58 13.47 -4.38
CA LEU A 99 2.37 14.85 -4.83
C LEU A 99 1.94 14.93 -6.30
N LYS A 100 2.63 14.20 -7.19
CA LYS A 100 2.35 14.22 -8.63
C LYS A 100 1.07 13.48 -9.01
N ALA A 101 0.72 12.43 -8.27
CA ALA A 101 -0.56 11.74 -8.40
C ALA A 101 -1.71 12.50 -7.70
N GLU A 102 -1.42 13.65 -7.07
CA GLU A 102 -2.37 14.48 -6.31
C GLU A 102 -3.11 13.72 -5.21
N THR A 103 -2.52 12.63 -4.71
CA THR A 103 -3.10 11.87 -3.58
C THR A 103 -2.89 12.59 -2.25
N VAL A 104 -1.99 13.58 -2.22
CA VAL A 104 -1.85 14.55 -1.14
C VAL A 104 -1.89 15.97 -1.70
N PRO A 105 -2.51 16.94 -0.99
CA PRO A 105 -2.68 18.31 -1.48
C PRO A 105 -1.41 19.16 -1.38
N SER A 106 -0.47 18.81 -0.49
CA SER A 106 0.81 19.51 -0.37
C SER A 106 1.85 18.67 0.37
N LYS A 107 3.12 19.09 0.28
CA LYS A 107 4.24 18.47 1.02
C LYS A 107 4.01 18.48 2.53
N ALA A 108 3.46 19.58 3.07
CA ALA A 108 3.21 19.75 4.49
C ALA A 108 2.08 18.84 5.01
N GLN A 109 1.13 18.48 4.15
CA GLN A 109 0.01 17.60 4.48
C GLN A 109 0.29 16.12 4.13
N HIS A 110 1.53 15.78 3.81
CA HIS A 110 1.91 14.41 3.50
C HIS A 110 1.83 13.52 4.76
N HIS A 111 1.23 12.33 4.62
CA HIS A 111 1.02 11.36 5.72
C HIS A 111 2.32 10.88 6.39
N PHE A 112 3.46 10.97 5.70
CA PHE A 112 4.80 10.82 6.30
C PHE A 112 4.95 11.58 7.62
N GLY A 113 4.56 12.85 7.67
CA GLY A 113 4.75 13.67 8.88
C GLY A 113 3.97 13.14 10.07
N PHE A 114 2.78 12.58 9.85
CA PHE A 114 1.97 11.96 10.89
C PHE A 114 2.64 10.70 11.43
N TRP A 115 2.97 9.74 10.55
CA TRP A 115 3.57 8.47 10.95
C TRP A 115 4.94 8.65 11.60
N TYR A 116 5.75 9.58 11.08
CA TYR A 116 7.05 9.93 11.65
C TYR A 116 6.93 10.49 13.07
N ARG A 117 5.99 11.42 13.32
CA ARG A 117 5.74 11.97 14.66
C ARG A 117 5.24 10.92 15.66
N LEU A 118 4.54 9.88 15.18
CA LEU A 118 4.10 8.76 16.01
C LEU A 118 5.22 7.75 16.34
N GLY A 119 6.43 7.93 15.81
CA GLY A 119 7.53 6.98 15.98
C GLY A 119 7.26 5.62 15.30
N HIS A 120 6.40 5.61 14.28
CA HIS A 120 6.08 4.42 13.50
C HIS A 120 7.18 4.15 12.45
N PRO A 121 7.57 2.90 12.19
CA PRO A 121 8.54 2.59 11.15
C PRO A 121 8.06 3.04 9.77
N VAL A 122 8.85 3.90 9.14
CA VAL A 122 8.60 4.42 7.79
C VAL A 122 9.88 4.31 6.97
N VAL A 123 9.74 4.01 5.69
CA VAL A 123 10.81 3.95 4.71
C VAL A 123 10.46 4.89 3.57
N LEU A 124 11.42 5.68 3.09
CA LEU A 124 11.24 6.54 1.92
C LEU A 124 11.61 5.77 0.66
N CYS A 125 10.69 5.67 -0.28
CA CYS A 125 10.86 4.94 -1.52
C CYS A 125 10.70 5.86 -2.74
N VAL A 126 11.43 5.56 -3.81
CA VAL A 126 11.18 6.15 -5.14
C VAL A 126 10.22 5.23 -5.89
N ARG A 127 9.17 5.81 -6.49
CA ARG A 127 8.24 5.08 -7.37
C ARG A 127 8.48 5.51 -8.81
N CYS A 128 8.45 4.55 -9.73
CA CYS A 128 8.49 4.85 -11.16
C CYS A 128 7.20 5.55 -11.59
N PHE A 129 7.34 6.67 -12.29
CA PHE A 129 6.23 7.36 -12.95
C PHE A 129 5.73 6.50 -14.11
N GLY A 130 4.49 6.02 -14.03
CA GLY A 130 3.85 5.21 -15.08
C GLY A 130 2.49 4.62 -14.68
N PHE A 131 2.24 4.44 -13.38
CA PHE A 131 0.96 3.93 -12.87
C PHE A 131 0.48 4.78 -11.68
N SER A 132 -0.26 5.84 -11.99
CA SER A 132 -1.09 6.58 -11.02
C SER A 132 -2.53 6.19 -11.30
N TRP A 133 -3.16 5.44 -10.39
CA TRP A 133 -4.62 5.24 -10.40
C TRP A 133 -5.24 6.28 -9.46
N GLY A 134 -5.57 7.44 -10.02
CA GLY A 134 -6.18 8.55 -9.28
C GLY A 134 -6.97 9.52 -10.16
N ARG A 135 -6.47 9.86 -11.33
CA ARG A 135 -7.19 10.59 -12.39
C ARG A 135 -6.57 10.28 -13.74
N GLY A 136 -7.42 10.04 -14.74
CA GLY A 136 -7.13 10.11 -16.18
C GLY A 136 -5.78 9.56 -16.63
N ALA A 137 -5.74 8.27 -16.97
CA ALA A 137 -5.08 7.92 -18.22
C ALA A 137 -5.91 8.55 -19.35
N GLU A 138 -5.77 9.87 -19.56
CA GLU A 138 -6.07 10.42 -20.88
C GLU A 138 -5.07 9.75 -21.81
N LYS A 139 -5.59 8.80 -22.62
CA LYS A 139 -4.89 8.38 -23.82
C LYS A 139 -4.56 9.65 -24.58
N ASP A 140 -3.30 9.86 -24.89
CA ASP A 140 -2.89 10.87 -25.84
C ASP A 140 -3.68 10.65 -27.14
N PRO A 141 -4.58 11.59 -27.54
CA PRO A 141 -5.38 11.42 -28.73
C PRO A 141 -4.55 11.49 -30.03
N SER A 142 -3.25 11.77 -29.96
CA SER A 142 -2.34 11.78 -31.10
C SER A 142 -1.77 10.41 -31.48
N LEU A 143 -2.10 9.34 -30.74
CA LEU A 143 -1.63 7.96 -31.00
C LEU A 143 -2.67 7.03 -31.65
N ASN A 144 -3.60 7.58 -32.44
CA ASN A 144 -4.45 6.80 -33.36
C ASN A 144 -4.09 7.09 -34.82
#